data_AF-A0A381XNA4-F1
#
_entry.id   AF-A0A381XNA4-F1
#
_cell.length_a   1.000
_cell.length_b   1.000
_cell.length_c   1.000
_cell.angle_alpha   90.00
_cell.angle_beta   90.00
_cell.angle_gamma   90.00
#
_symmetry.space_group_name_H-M   'P 1'
#
loop_
_entity.id
_entity.type
_entity.pdbx_description
1 polymer ?
#
loop_
_entity_poly.entity_id
_entity_poly.type
_entity_poly.pdbx_seq_one_letter_code
_entity_poly.pdbx_strand_id
1 'polypeptide(L)'
;MMMYKGSGTVLIALLTLANCNKKNESVEVLARVGSAVLTKNAVINRFPEYRTADVENQVAQWVNAELLYVAGVRAGVNKDVAIV
;
A
#
# COMPACT_ATOMS: atom_id res chain seq x y z
N MET A 1 -49.09 23.48 -4.08
CA MET A 1 -48.21 22.71 -4.98
C MET A 1 -46.84 22.64 -4.33
N MET A 2 -46.55 21.52 -3.68
CA MET A 2 -45.43 21.37 -2.75
C MET A 2 -44.58 20.23 -3.29
N MET A 3 -43.47 20.51 -3.98
CA MET A 3 -42.41 19.55 -4.31
C MET A 3 -41.30 20.22 -5.14
N TYR A 4 -40.37 20.92 -4.48
CA TYR A 4 -39.01 21.11 -5.03
C TYR A 4 -37.97 21.46 -3.95
N LYS A 5 -38.14 20.98 -2.72
CA LYS A 5 -37.11 21.10 -1.66
C LYS A 5 -36.53 19.76 -1.20
N GLY A 6 -37.18 18.64 -1.52
CA GLY A 6 -36.72 17.30 -1.16
C GLY A 6 -35.78 16.64 -2.18
N SER A 7 -35.77 17.11 -3.42
CA SER A 7 -35.02 16.43 -4.50
C SER A 7 -33.51 16.67 -4.42
N GLY A 8 -33.08 17.85 -3.97
CA GLY A 8 -31.65 18.19 -3.86
C GLY A 8 -30.93 17.43 -2.74
N THR A 9 -31.59 17.26 -1.59
CA THR A 9 -31.03 16.49 -0.46
C THR A 9 -30.90 15.00 -0.78
N VAL A 10 -31.84 14.44 -1.53
CA VAL A 10 -31.78 13.04 -2.01
C VAL A 10 -30.61 12.82 -2.97
N LEU A 11 -30.35 13.76 -3.88
CA LEU A 11 -29.22 13.70 -4.81
C LEU A 11 -27.86 13.77 -4.08
N ILE A 12 -27.73 14.67 -3.11
CA ILE A 12 -26.51 14.79 -2.30
C ILE A 12 -26.29 13.51 -1.48
N ALA A 13 -27.35 12.94 -0.89
CA ALA A 13 -27.27 11.68 -0.15
C ALA A 13 -26.89 10.51 -1.07
N LEU A 14 -27.45 10.40 -2.28
CA LEU A 14 -27.06 9.34 -3.22
C LEU A 14 -25.60 9.46 -3.65
N LEU A 15 -25.11 10.68 -3.89
CA LEU A 15 -23.72 10.93 -4.28
C LEU A 15 -22.75 10.61 -3.14
N THR A 16 -23.10 10.92 -1.89
CA THR A 16 -22.27 10.55 -0.73
C THR A 16 -22.27 9.05 -0.47
N LEU A 17 -23.41 8.36 -0.61
CA LEU A 17 -23.47 6.89 -0.54
C LEU A 17 -22.71 6.22 -1.69
N ALA A 18 -22.80 6.73 -2.92
CA ALA A 18 -22.06 6.21 -4.07
C ALA A 18 -20.53 6.39 -3.92
N ASN A 19 -20.08 7.50 -3.34
CA ASN A 19 -18.66 7.74 -3.06
C ASN A 19 -18.14 6.98 -1.83
N CYS A 20 -19.01 6.61 -0.88
CA CYS A 20 -18.67 5.74 0.24
C CYS A 20 -18.57 4.26 -0.17
N ASN A 21 -19.10 3.90 -1.34
CA ASN A 21 -18.97 2.55 -1.91
C ASN A 21 -17.64 2.33 -2.65
N LYS A 22 -16.65 3.23 -2.49
CA LYS A 22 -15.26 2.86 -2.79
C LYS A 22 -14.91 1.71 -1.87
N LYS A 23 -14.91 0.49 -2.41
CA LYS A 23 -14.30 -0.68 -1.77
C LYS A 23 -12.93 -0.21 -1.32
N ASN A 24 -12.76 -0.08 -0.01
CA ASN A 24 -11.46 0.14 0.58
C ASN A 24 -10.69 -1.15 0.27
N GLU A 25 -9.97 -1.17 -0.85
CA GLU A 25 -9.13 -2.31 -1.21
C GLU A 25 -8.21 -2.50 0.00
N SER A 26 -8.47 -3.55 0.77
CA SER A 26 -7.69 -3.86 1.95
C SER A 26 -6.25 -4.05 1.47
N VAL A 27 -5.40 -3.06 1.73
CA VAL A 27 -3.99 -3.11 1.37
C VAL A 27 -3.39 -4.29 2.12
N GLU A 28 -3.20 -5.40 1.42
CA GLU A 28 -2.68 -6.63 2.01
C GLU A 28 -1.19 -6.42 2.30
N VAL A 29 -0.87 -6.30 3.59
CA VAL A 29 0.50 -6.10 4.07
C VAL A 29 1.15 -7.46 4.29
N LEU A 30 2.30 -7.68 3.66
CA LEU A 30 3.05 -8.92 3.77
C LEU A 30 4.18 -8.83 4.81
N ALA A 31 4.82 -7.67 4.96
CA ALA A 31 5.84 -7.44 5.98
C ALA A 31 6.01 -5.96 6.34
N ARG A 32 6.63 -5.70 7.51
CA ARG A 32 7.02 -4.36 7.95
C ARG A 32 8.40 -4.39 8.60
N VAL A 33 9.25 -3.43 8.25
CA VAL A 33 10.58 -3.22 8.87
C VAL A 33 10.75 -1.73 9.11
N GLY A 34 10.84 -1.32 10.38
CA GLY A 34 10.84 0.10 10.75
C GLY A 34 9.58 0.81 10.25
N SER A 35 9.75 1.87 9.47
CA SER A 35 8.66 2.61 8.80
C SER A 35 8.30 2.06 7.42
N ALA A 36 9.08 1.12 6.86
CA ALA A 36 8.84 0.54 5.56
C ALA A 36 7.79 -0.57 5.61
N VAL A 37 6.91 -0.61 4.62
CA VAL A 37 5.81 -1.57 4.50
C VAL A 37 5.87 -2.25 3.14
N LEU A 38 5.96 -3.58 3.14
CA LEU A 38 5.81 -4.39 1.94
C LEU A 38 4.36 -4.82 1.78
N THR A 39 3.76 -4.46 0.67
CA THR A 39 2.39 -4.85 0.31
C THR A 39 2.40 -5.93 -0.76
N LYS A 40 1.34 -6.72 -0.82
CA LYS A 40 1.18 -7.74 -1.87
C LYS A 40 1.22 -7.15 -3.27
N ASN A 41 0.60 -5.99 -3.47
CA ASN A 41 0.66 -5.29 -4.75
C ASN A 41 2.09 -4.89 -5.11
N ALA A 42 2.92 -4.47 -4.15
CA ALA A 42 4.33 -4.17 -4.40
C ALA A 42 5.12 -5.42 -4.82
N VAL A 43 4.78 -6.59 -4.27
CA VAL A 43 5.38 -7.88 -4.67
C VAL A 43 4.93 -8.28 -6.08
N ILE A 44 3.62 -8.23 -6.38
CA ILE A 44 3.06 -8.53 -7.70
C ILE A 44 3.65 -7.61 -8.78
N ASN A 45 3.80 -6.32 -8.50
CA ASN A 45 4.38 -5.38 -9.44
C ASN A 45 5.86 -5.67 -9.77
N ARG A 46 6.60 -6.27 -8.81
CA ARG A 46 7.99 -6.65 -8.99
C ARG A 46 8.14 -8.02 -9.64
N PHE A 47 7.24 -8.93 -9.31
CA PHE A 47 7.19 -10.31 -9.81
C PHE A 47 5.79 -10.57 -10.38
N PRO A 48 5.56 -10.22 -11.66
CA PRO A 48 4.24 -10.35 -12.30
C PRO A 48 3.71 -11.79 -12.29
N GLU A 49 4.60 -12.78 -12.31
CA GLU A 49 4.31 -14.20 -12.07
C GLU A 49 4.19 -14.48 -10.57
N TYR A 50 3.27 -13.79 -9.90
CA TYR A 50 3.05 -13.98 -8.47
C TYR A 50 2.59 -15.42 -8.20
N ARG A 51 3.48 -16.22 -7.63
CA ARG A 51 3.19 -17.58 -7.16
C ARG A 51 3.24 -17.55 -5.64
N THR A 52 2.16 -18.04 -5.01
CA THR A 52 2.06 -18.09 -3.54
C THR A 52 3.23 -18.82 -2.89
N ALA A 53 3.78 -19.84 -3.54
CA ALA A 53 4.95 -20.59 -3.09
C ALA A 53 6.24 -19.75 -3.02
N ASP A 54 6.37 -18.70 -3.81
CA ASP A 54 7.56 -17.86 -3.89
C ASP A 54 7.46 -16.61 -2.99
N VAL A 55 6.27 -16.33 -2.45
CA VAL A 55 5.98 -15.13 -1.65
C VAL A 55 6.86 -15.10 -0.41
N GLU A 56 6.99 -16.21 0.30
CA GLU A 56 7.81 -16.26 1.53
C GLU A 56 9.27 -15.93 1.23
N ASN A 57 9.83 -16.46 0.14
CA ASN A 57 11.19 -16.16 -0.29
C ASN A 57 11.34 -14.69 -0.70
N GLN A 58 10.38 -14.14 -1.44
CA GLN A 58 10.40 -12.73 -1.86
C GLN A 58 10.26 -11.77 -0.67
N VAL A 59 9.40 -12.11 0.30
CA VAL A 59 9.25 -11.37 1.55
C VAL A 59 10.54 -11.44 2.36
N ALA A 60 11.16 -12.62 2.50
CA ALA A 60 12.41 -12.79 3.23
C ALA A 60 13.56 -11.97 2.60
N GLN A 61 13.70 -12.01 1.28
CA GLN A 61 14.68 -11.20 0.56
C GLN A 61 14.46 -9.70 0.79
N TRP A 62 13.22 -9.24 0.72
CA TRP A 62 12.88 -7.84 0.97
C TRP A 62 13.18 -7.42 2.41
N VAL A 63 12.79 -8.24 3.39
CA VAL A 63 13.05 -7.99 4.82
C VAL A 63 14.55 -7.89 5.08
N ASN A 64 15.36 -8.81 4.53
CA ASN A 64 16.81 -8.79 4.71
C ASN A 64 17.44 -7.52 4.11
N ALA A 65 17.01 -7.10 2.92
CA ALA A 65 17.49 -5.86 2.30
C ALA A 65 17.12 -4.63 3.14
N GLU A 66 15.90 -4.59 3.69
CA GLU A 66 15.45 -3.46 4.51
C GLU A 66 16.15 -3.43 5.87
N LEU A 67 16.42 -4.58 6.49
CA LEU A 67 17.24 -4.66 7.71
C LEU A 67 18.67 -4.17 7.48
N LEU A 68 19.30 -4.57 6.36
CA LEU A 68 20.61 -4.06 5.97
C LEU A 68 20.59 -2.56 5.74
N TYR A 69 19.54 -2.04 5.09
CA TYR A 69 19.37 -0.61 4.89
C TYR A 69 19.25 0.14 6.22
N VAL A 70 18.40 -0.33 7.14
CA VAL A 70 18.24 0.27 8.47
C VAL A 70 19.55 0.24 9.25
N ALA A 71 20.32 -0.87 9.16
CA ALA A 71 21.63 -0.97 9.77
C ALA A 71 22.64 0.03 9.16
N GLY A 72 22.64 0.16 7.82
CA GLY A 72 23.49 1.13 7.10
C GLY A 72 23.20 2.57 7.51
N VAL A 73 21.91 2.96 7.53
CA VAL A 73 21.49 4.30 7.99
C VAL A 73 21.95 4.55 9.44
N ARG A 74 21.78 3.57 10.34
CA ARG A 74 22.25 3.68 11.73
C ARG A 74 23.77 3.78 11.84
N ALA A 75 24.51 3.18 10.91
CA ALA A 75 25.95 3.27 10.82
C ALA A 75 26.44 4.55 10.11
N GLY A 76 25.54 5.44 9.68
CA GLY A 76 25.89 6.66 8.94
C GLY A 76 26.17 6.44 7.44
N VAL A 77 25.88 5.26 6.92
CA VAL A 77 25.95 4.94 5.48
C VAL A 77 24.62 5.32 4.83
N ASN A 78 24.55 6.54 4.26
CA ASN A 78 23.39 6.99 3.51
C ASN A 78 23.42 6.47 2.07
N LYS A 79 22.24 6.13 1.54
CA LYS A 79 22.03 5.71 0.13
C LYS A 79 22.62 6.69 -0.88
N ASP A 80 22.66 7.97 -0.55
CA ASP A 80 23.13 9.04 -1.43
C ASP A 80 24.66 9.05 -1.64
N VAL A 81 25.44 8.43 -0.74
CA VAL A 81 26.91 8.39 -0.82
C VAL A 81 27.42 7.15 -1.57
N ALA A 82 26.59 6.12 -1.72
CA ALA A 82 26.97 4.85 -2.35
C ALA A 82 26.77 4.81 -3.88
N ILE A 83 26.24 5.88 -4.48
CA ILE A 83 26.22 6.07 -5.94
C ILE A 83 27.41 6.97 -6.29
N VAL A 84 28.55 6.35 -6.58
CA VAL A 84 29.71 6.95 -7.27
C VAL A 84 29.93 6.19 -8.56
#